data_AF-A0A940FR20-F1
#
_entry.id   AF-A0A940FR20-F1
#
_cell.length_a   1.000
_cell.length_b   1.000
_cell.length_c   1.000
_cell.angle_alpha   90.00
_cell.angle_beta   90.00
_cell.angle_gamma   90.00
#
_symmetry.space_group_name_H-M   'P 1'
#
loop_
_entity.id
_entity.type
_entity.pdbx_description
1 polymer ?
#
loop_
_entity_poly.entity_id
_entity_poly.type
_entity_poly.pdbx_seq_one_letter_code
_entity_poly.pdbx_strand_id
1 'polypeptide(L)'
;MLSELEKLHADISILIEELERVTSEPTMRTDALAAARLNLTRVSRQRSRFLETVVYPALLRDCAPSDAGRVQALRDSGREGLVISAGHIAKWTLKEISERWSDYCAASRALRGAMRDRIREEKAVLYPLLRN
;
A
#
# COMPACT_ATOMS: atom_id res chain seq x y z
N MET A 1 8.97 5.87 15.75
CA MET A 1 7.88 5.88 14.75
C MET A 1 8.43 5.84 13.33
N LEU A 2 9.38 6.71 12.99
CA LEU A 2 9.97 6.76 11.64
C LEU A 2 10.58 5.41 11.19
N SER A 3 11.45 4.81 12.00
CA SER A 3 12.12 3.55 11.64
C SER A 3 11.16 2.40 11.32
N GLU A 4 10.07 2.28 12.08
CA GLU A 4 9.03 1.29 11.82
C GLU A 4 8.29 1.59 10.50
N LEU A 5 7.98 2.86 10.23
CA LEU A 5 7.35 3.25 8.96
C LEU A 5 8.28 3.02 7.76
N GLU A 6 9.58 3.31 7.92
CA GLU A 6 10.62 3.03 6.92
C GLU A 6 10.70 1.54 6.59
N LYS A 7 10.71 0.69 7.62
CA LYS A 7 10.68 -0.76 7.46
C LYS A 7 9.44 -1.22 6.70
N LEU A 8 8.26 -0.76 7.09
CA LEU A 8 7.01 -1.13 6.41
C LEU A 8 6.98 -0.66 4.94
N HIS A 9 7.53 0.51 4.63
CA HIS A 9 7.66 0.99 3.26
C HIS A 9 8.63 0.14 2.44
N ALA A 10 9.76 -0.26 3.03
CA ALA A 10 10.73 -1.15 2.38
C ALA A 10 10.11 -2.53 2.10
N ASP A 11 9.47 -3.13 3.10
CA ASP A 11 8.81 -4.43 2.99
C ASP A 11 7.72 -4.42 1.88
N ILE A 12 6.90 -3.36 1.82
CA ILE A 12 5.90 -3.22 0.74
C ILE A 12 6.56 -3.09 -0.62
N SER A 13 7.66 -2.34 -0.73
CA SER A 13 8.36 -2.16 -2.01
C SER A 13 8.89 -3.48 -2.54
N ILE A 14 9.49 -4.30 -1.67
CA ILE A 14 9.97 -5.66 -2.00
C ILE A 14 8.80 -6.55 -2.46
N LEU A 15 7.67 -6.52 -1.74
CA LEU A 15 6.52 -7.35 -2.08
C LEU A 15 5.80 -6.90 -3.37
N ILE A 16 5.88 -5.62 -3.69
CA ILE A 16 5.42 -5.08 -4.98
C ILE A 16 6.29 -5.65 -6.12
N GLU A 17 7.61 -5.70 -5.94
CA GLU A 17 8.53 -6.29 -6.92
C GLU A 17 8.31 -7.79 -7.09
N GLU A 18 8.05 -8.51 -5.99
CA GLU A 18 7.70 -9.94 -6.06
C GLU A 18 6.42 -10.18 -6.86
N LEU A 19 5.36 -9.40 -6.59
CA LEU A 19 4.11 -9.50 -7.34
C LEU A 19 4.29 -9.09 -8.80
N GLU A 20 5.15 -8.12 -9.08
CA GLU A 20 5.52 -7.73 -10.44
C GLU A 20 6.20 -8.87 -11.20
N ARG A 21 7.16 -9.54 -10.58
CA ARG A 21 7.80 -10.73 -11.15
C ARG A 21 6.78 -11.82 -11.46
N VAL A 22 5.91 -12.15 -10.51
CA VAL A 22 4.87 -13.19 -10.72
C VAL A 22 3.88 -12.81 -11.84
N THR A 23 3.54 -11.53 -11.97
CA THR A 23 2.62 -11.04 -13.02
C THR A 23 3.30 -10.72 -14.35
N SER A 24 4.62 -10.90 -14.45
CA SER A 24 5.36 -10.82 -15.71
C SER A 24 5.40 -12.16 -16.46
N GLU A 25 5.06 -13.25 -15.78
CA GLU A 25 5.03 -14.59 -16.36
C GLU A 25 3.87 -14.75 -17.36
N PRO A 26 4.07 -15.46 -18.48
CA PRO A 26 3.05 -15.64 -19.50
C PRO A 26 1.83 -16.43 -18.99
N THR A 27 2.04 -17.26 -17.97
CA THR A 27 1.00 -18.12 -17.39
C THR A 27 0.93 -17.95 -15.88
N MET A 28 -0.29 -17.96 -15.34
CA MET A 28 -0.55 -17.88 -13.91
C MET A 28 0.07 -19.07 -13.16
N ARG A 29 0.92 -18.76 -12.18
CA ARG A 29 1.36 -19.69 -11.14
C ARG A 29 0.56 -19.45 -9.88
N THR A 30 -0.46 -20.27 -9.66
CA THR A 30 -1.48 -20.06 -8.60
C THR A 30 -0.88 -19.91 -7.21
N ASP A 31 0.07 -20.78 -6.86
CA ASP A 31 0.78 -20.81 -5.58
C ASP A 31 1.58 -19.52 -5.33
N ALA A 32 2.43 -19.16 -6.30
CA ALA A 32 3.27 -17.98 -6.22
C ALA A 32 2.42 -16.69 -6.18
N LEU A 33 1.35 -16.64 -6.97
CA LEU A 33 0.45 -15.49 -6.97
C LEU A 33 -0.32 -15.34 -5.66
N ALA A 34 -0.88 -16.42 -5.15
CA ALA A 34 -1.61 -16.39 -3.89
C ALA A 34 -0.70 -15.93 -2.74
N ALA A 35 0.53 -16.45 -2.68
CA ALA A 35 1.52 -16.06 -1.68
C ALA A 35 1.89 -14.57 -1.79
N ALA A 36 2.26 -14.10 -2.98
CA ALA A 36 2.65 -12.69 -3.20
C ALA A 36 1.51 -11.72 -2.83
N ARG A 37 0.28 -12.02 -3.26
CA ARG A 37 -0.90 -11.20 -2.92
C ARG A 37 -1.19 -11.18 -1.43
N LEU A 38 -1.12 -12.33 -0.77
CA LEU A 38 -1.38 -12.45 0.67
C LEU A 38 -0.34 -11.65 1.47
N ASN A 39 0.94 -11.82 1.16
CA ASN A 39 2.02 -11.11 1.83
C ASN A 39 1.89 -9.59 1.65
N LEU A 40 1.68 -9.12 0.42
CA LEU A 40 1.50 -7.70 0.14
C LEU A 40 0.30 -7.11 0.88
N THR A 41 -0.82 -7.84 0.91
CA THR A 41 -2.03 -7.42 1.63
C THR A 41 -1.78 -7.32 3.13
N ARG A 42 -1.08 -8.32 3.71
CA ARG A 42 -0.76 -8.36 5.14
C ARG A 42 0.09 -7.17 5.57
N VAL A 43 1.20 -6.90 4.87
CA VAL A 43 2.09 -5.78 5.22
C VAL A 43 1.42 -4.44 4.94
N SER A 44 0.63 -4.31 3.86
CA SER A 44 -0.14 -3.08 3.59
C SER A 44 -1.14 -2.79 4.72
N ARG A 45 -1.84 -3.80 5.23
CA ARG A 45 -2.73 -3.66 6.39
C ARG A 45 -1.97 -3.27 7.66
N GLN A 46 -0.76 -3.82 7.87
CA GLN A 46 0.09 -3.43 8.99
C GLN A 46 0.50 -1.95 8.90
N ARG A 47 0.91 -1.47 7.71
CA ARG A 47 1.18 -0.06 7.45
C ARG A 47 -0.03 0.81 7.77
N SER A 48 -1.20 0.51 7.19
CA SER A 48 -2.40 1.33 7.38
C SER A 48 -2.83 1.35 8.85
N ARG A 49 -2.75 0.22 9.57
CA ARG A 49 -3.03 0.18 11.00
C ARG A 49 -2.04 1.04 11.78
N PHE A 50 -0.75 0.90 11.53
CA PHE A 50 0.29 1.69 12.19
C PHE A 50 0.11 3.20 11.97
N LEU A 51 -0.22 3.59 10.74
CA LEU A 51 -0.53 4.98 10.41
C LEU A 51 -1.74 5.51 11.19
N GLU A 52 -2.85 4.78 11.18
CA GLU A 52 -4.10 5.20 11.82
C GLU A 52 -4.06 5.20 13.36
N THR A 53 -3.35 4.24 13.97
CA THR A 53 -3.38 4.08 15.43
C THR A 53 -2.18 4.73 16.14
N VAL A 54 -1.10 5.01 15.42
CA VAL A 54 0.15 5.53 16.02
C VAL A 54 0.56 6.85 15.39
N VAL A 55 0.83 6.86 14.08
CA VAL A 55 1.48 8.01 13.43
C VAL A 55 0.56 9.21 13.35
N TYR A 56 -0.63 9.08 12.77
CA TYR A 56 -1.55 10.22 12.61
C TYR A 56 -2.00 10.80 13.95
N PRO A 57 -2.40 10.00 14.96
CA PRO A 57 -2.77 10.55 16.26
C PRO A 57 -1.61 11.29 16.94
N ALA A 58 -0.37 10.84 16.81
CA ALA A 58 0.78 11.53 17.37
C ALA A 58 1.03 12.87 16.68
N LEU A 59 1.13 12.87 15.34
CA LEU A 59 1.42 14.09 14.60
C LEU A 59 0.30 15.13 14.73
N LEU A 60 -0.96 14.74 14.66
CA LEU A 60 -2.09 15.67 14.74
C LEU A 60 -2.26 16.34 16.12
N ARG A 61 -1.65 15.79 17.19
CA ARG A 61 -1.63 16.45 18.49
C ARG A 61 -0.54 17.51 18.61
N ASP A 62 0.62 17.25 18.03
CA ASP A 62 1.85 17.96 18.40
C ASP A 62 2.42 18.84 17.26
N CYS A 63 1.91 18.73 16.03
CA CYS A 63 2.43 19.51 14.89
C CYS A 63 1.76 20.90 14.75
N ALA A 64 2.48 21.81 14.07
CA ALA A 64 1.97 23.14 13.75
C ALA A 64 0.71 23.06 12.87
N PRO A 65 -0.22 24.04 12.92
CA PRO A 65 -1.48 23.98 12.17
C PRO A 65 -1.33 23.75 10.66
N SER A 66 -0.27 24.30 10.04
CA SER A 66 0.03 24.08 8.62
C SER A 66 0.40 22.63 8.29
N ASP A 67 1.12 21.95 9.19
CA ASP A 67 1.47 20.53 9.03
C ASP A 67 0.29 19.63 9.36
N ALA A 68 -0.54 20.00 10.34
CA ALA A 68 -1.74 19.26 10.71
C ALA A 68 -2.70 19.12 9.51
N GLY A 69 -2.90 20.20 8.75
CA GLY A 69 -3.71 20.17 7.52
C GLY A 69 -3.17 19.20 6.46
N ARG A 70 -1.84 19.16 6.27
CA ARG A 70 -1.19 18.24 5.33
C ARG A 70 -1.30 16.79 5.77
N VAL A 71 -1.13 16.52 7.07
CA VAL A 71 -1.27 15.19 7.67
C VAL A 71 -2.72 14.70 7.56
N GLN A 72 -3.70 15.58 7.81
CA GLN A 72 -5.11 15.24 7.70
C GLN A 72 -5.51 14.93 6.25
N ALA A 73 -5.10 15.75 5.28
CA ALA A 73 -5.35 15.49 3.86
C ALA A 73 -4.72 14.16 3.39
N LEU A 74 -3.51 13.86 3.87
CA LEU A 74 -2.85 12.59 3.60
C LEU A 74 -3.64 11.41 4.21
N ARG A 75 -4.15 11.55 5.44
CA ARG A 75 -4.96 10.52 6.10
C ARG A 75 -6.25 10.24 5.34
N ASP A 76 -6.96 11.28 4.91
CA ASP A 76 -8.26 11.13 4.24
C ASP A 76 -8.12 10.49 2.85
N SER A 77 -7.15 10.93 2.05
CA SER A 77 -6.81 10.26 0.77
C SER A 77 -6.37 8.80 0.97
N GLY A 78 -5.72 8.49 2.10
CA GLY A 78 -5.35 7.12 2.47
C GLY A 78 -6.57 6.21 2.67
N ARG A 79 -7.66 6.73 3.22
CA ARG A 79 -8.92 5.99 3.43
C ARG A 79 -9.63 5.70 2.12
N GLU A 80 -9.62 6.64 1.18
CA GLU A 80 -10.12 6.41 -0.19
C GLU A 80 -9.33 5.30 -0.89
N GLY A 81 -8.00 5.32 -0.76
CA GLY A 81 -7.12 4.26 -1.28
C GLY A 81 -7.40 2.87 -0.69
N LEU A 82 -7.83 2.78 0.58
CA LEU A 82 -8.26 1.52 1.19
C LEU A 82 -9.53 0.97 0.55
N VAL A 83 -10.50 1.83 0.22
CA VAL A 83 -11.74 1.43 -0.47
C VAL A 83 -11.42 0.87 -1.85
N ILE A 84 -10.56 1.55 -2.62
CA ILE A 84 -10.11 1.10 -3.94
C ILE A 84 -9.40 -0.27 -3.84
N SER A 85 -8.50 -0.42 -2.85
CA SER A 85 -7.77 -1.67 -2.62
C SER A 85 -8.71 -2.82 -2.24
N ALA A 86 -9.72 -2.56 -1.39
CA ALA A 86 -10.72 -3.55 -1.01
C ALA A 86 -11.55 -4.00 -2.23
N GLY A 87 -11.97 -3.04 -3.08
CA GLY A 87 -12.66 -3.34 -4.33
C GLY A 87 -11.82 -4.18 -5.29
N HIS A 88 -10.53 -3.90 -5.41
CA HIS A 88 -9.61 -4.71 -6.20
C HIS A 88 -9.51 -6.15 -5.68
N ILE A 89 -9.36 -6.34 -4.37
CA ILE A 89 -9.27 -7.67 -3.75
C ILE A 89 -10.58 -8.46 -3.95
N ALA A 90 -11.73 -7.80 -3.76
CA ALA A 90 -13.05 -8.41 -3.93
C ALA A 90 -13.33 -8.82 -5.38
N LYS A 91 -12.95 -7.98 -6.35
CA LYS A 91 -13.10 -8.26 -7.78
C LYS A 91 -12.22 -9.43 -8.22
N TRP A 92 -10.94 -9.43 -7.85
CA TRP A 92 -9.96 -10.37 -8.39
C TRP A 92 -9.82 -11.62 -7.52
N THR A 93 -10.84 -12.48 -7.55
CA THR A 93 -10.77 -13.84 -6.98
C THR A 93 -9.78 -14.70 -7.78
N LEU A 94 -9.30 -15.82 -7.22
CA LEU A 94 -8.41 -16.73 -7.98
C LEU A 94 -9.08 -17.23 -9.26
N LYS A 95 -10.40 -17.46 -9.23
CA LYS A 95 -11.19 -17.84 -10.40
C LYS A 95 -11.14 -16.75 -11.47
N GLU A 96 -11.54 -15.52 -11.13
CA GLU A 96 -11.52 -14.38 -12.07
C GLU A 96 -10.13 -14.15 -12.67
N ILE A 97 -9.09 -14.28 -11.85
CA ILE A 97 -7.71 -14.14 -12.32
C ILE A 97 -7.34 -15.24 -13.31
N SER A 98 -7.69 -16.50 -13.02
CA SER A 98 -7.39 -17.61 -13.93
C SER A 98 -8.10 -17.48 -15.28
N GLU A 99 -9.34 -16.98 -15.28
CA GLU A 99 -10.13 -16.76 -16.50
C GLU A 99 -9.66 -15.53 -17.29
N ARG A 100 -9.03 -14.56 -16.61
CA ARG A 100 -8.71 -13.23 -17.16
C ARG A 100 -7.32 -12.77 -16.75
N TRP A 101 -6.32 -13.63 -16.98
CA TRP A 101 -4.96 -13.42 -16.50
C TRP A 101 -4.34 -12.09 -16.97
N SER A 102 -4.49 -11.77 -18.26
CA SER A 102 -3.98 -10.53 -18.85
C SER A 102 -4.63 -9.28 -18.23
N ASP A 103 -5.95 -9.28 -18.06
CA ASP A 103 -6.68 -8.19 -17.42
C ASP A 103 -6.22 -7.99 -15.98
N TYR A 104 -6.04 -9.09 -15.25
CA TYR A 104 -5.52 -9.03 -13.88
C TYR A 104 -4.11 -8.44 -13.86
N CYS A 105 -3.22 -8.85 -14.77
CA CYS A 105 -1.86 -8.31 -14.83
C CYS A 105 -1.86 -6.79 -15.07
N ALA A 106 -2.72 -6.30 -15.97
CA ALA A 106 -2.90 -4.88 -16.21
C ALA A 106 -3.44 -4.15 -14.98
N ALA A 107 -4.49 -4.69 -14.35
CA ALA A 107 -5.08 -4.11 -13.14
C ALA A 107 -4.11 -4.12 -11.95
N SER A 108 -3.33 -5.18 -11.79
CA SER A 108 -2.32 -5.35 -10.75
C SER A 108 -1.18 -4.35 -10.94
N ARG A 109 -0.76 -4.09 -12.19
CA ARG A 109 0.22 -3.04 -12.51
C ARG A 109 -0.25 -1.66 -12.07
N ALA A 110 -1.50 -1.31 -12.36
CA ALA A 110 -2.09 -0.03 -11.95
C ALA A 110 -2.14 0.11 -10.41
N LEU A 111 -2.60 -0.94 -9.71
CA LEU A 111 -2.64 -0.93 -8.25
C LEU A 111 -1.24 -0.77 -7.63
N ARG A 112 -0.24 -1.51 -8.13
CA ARG A 112 1.15 -1.39 -7.66
C ARG A 112 1.72 0.00 -7.90
N GLY A 113 1.37 0.66 -9.01
CA GLY A 113 1.70 2.06 -9.27
C GLY A 113 1.16 2.98 -8.18
N ALA A 114 -0.15 2.91 -7.91
CA ALA A 114 -0.79 3.71 -6.86
C ALA A 114 -0.19 3.46 -5.46
N MET A 115 0.19 2.22 -5.14
CA MET A 115 0.86 1.90 -3.87
C MET A 115 2.25 2.56 -3.75
N ARG A 116 3.03 2.61 -4.84
CA ARG A 116 4.33 3.29 -4.87
C ARG A 116 4.18 4.80 -4.71
N ASP A 117 3.20 5.38 -5.41
CA ASP A 117 2.91 6.81 -5.30
C ASP A 117 2.46 7.17 -3.88
N ARG A 118 1.62 6.32 -3.26
CA ARG A 118 1.21 6.51 -1.87
C ARG A 118 2.40 6.50 -0.90
N ILE A 119 3.33 5.56 -1.06
CA ILE A 119 4.55 5.54 -0.24
C ILE A 119 5.38 6.81 -0.44
N ARG A 120 5.45 7.34 -1.67
CA ARG A 120 6.16 8.58 -1.97
C ARG A 120 5.53 9.78 -1.26
N GLU A 121 4.21 9.88 -1.28
CA GLU A 121 3.45 10.93 -0.58
C GLU A 121 3.62 10.82 0.95
N GLU A 122 3.49 9.61 1.50
CA GLU A 122 3.71 9.33 2.92
C GLU A 122 5.13 9.73 3.34
N LYS A 123 6.15 9.43 2.52
CA LYS A 123 7.53 9.87 2.75
C LYS A 123 7.66 11.39 2.76
N ALA A 124 7.11 12.07 1.74
CA ALA A 124 7.24 13.51 1.58
C ALA A 124 6.57 14.31 2.72
N VAL A 125 5.47 13.81 3.27
CA VAL A 125 4.73 14.49 4.34
C VAL A 125 5.17 14.04 5.72
N LEU A 126 5.29 12.73 5.98
CA LEU A 126 5.44 12.21 7.33
C LEU A 126 6.90 12.15 7.77
N TYR A 127 7.85 11.86 6.89
CA TYR A 127 9.23 11.63 7.31
C TYR A 127 9.88 12.88 7.92
N PRO A 128 9.73 14.09 7.35
CA PRO A 128 10.26 15.31 7.96
C PRO A 128 9.69 15.55 9.36
N LEU A 129 8.41 15.24 9.57
CA LEU A 129 7.73 15.46 10.84
C LEU A 129 8.09 14.40 11.90
N LEU A 130 8.46 13.19 11.48
CA LEU A 130 8.82 12.08 12.39
C LEU A 130 10.33 12.02 12.71
N ARG A 131 11.15 12.85 12.08
CA ARG A 131 12.58 13.01 12.36
C ARG A 131 12.87 14.00 13.48
N ASN A 132 11.93 14.92 13.71
CA ASN A 132 11.98 15.93 14.77
C ASN A 132 11.52 15.33 16.10
#